data_AF-A0A2K3MEZ7-F1
#
_entry.id   AF-A0A2K3MEZ7-F1
#
_cell.length_a   1.000
_cell.length_b   1.000
_cell.length_c   1.000
_cell.angle_alpha   90.00
_cell.angle_beta   90.00
_cell.angle_gamma   90.00
#
_symmetry.space_group_name_H-M   'P 1'
#
loop_
_entity.id
_entity.type
_entity.pdbx_description
1 polymer ?
#
loop_
_entity_poly.entity_id
_entity_poly.type
_entity_poly.pdbx_seq_one_letter_code
_entity_poly.pdbx_strand_id
1 'polypeptide(L)'
;TPEQSQEQSRQGRKRERSPENEMNIDETDNNTNKMKKQRLSRSLSRFSSRSVRPLHIVVPGEGLRDSAQKIKAMKLAKNAVKKRNKAARRGEADRVIVNLKPKHLYSGKRSKGKNQRR
;
A
#
# COMPACT_ATOMS: atom_id res chain seq x y z
N THR A 1 -5.24 57.08 21.39
CA THR A 1 -4.18 56.40 20.60
C THR A 1 -3.26 55.70 21.57
N PRO A 2 -2.72 54.49 21.29
CA PRO A 2 -2.67 53.72 20.05
C PRO A 2 -3.72 52.57 20.07
N GLU A 3 -4.19 51.92 19.01
CA GLU A 3 -3.65 51.48 17.70
C GLU A 3 -3.58 49.94 17.65
N GLN A 4 -4.57 49.38 16.95
CA GLN A 4 -4.55 48.19 16.09
C GLN A 4 -3.71 46.97 16.46
N SER A 5 -4.33 45.78 16.39
CA SER A 5 -3.78 44.74 15.53
C SER A 5 -4.90 43.90 14.91
N GLN A 6 -4.97 43.95 13.59
CA GLN A 6 -5.86 43.14 12.76
C GLN A 6 -5.30 41.71 12.68
N GLU A 7 -6.18 40.72 12.85
CA GLU A 7 -5.85 39.31 12.66
C GLU A 7 -5.43 39.05 11.20
N GLN A 8 -4.17 38.68 10.99
CA GLN A 8 -3.69 38.30 9.66
C GLN A 8 -4.28 36.95 9.25
N SER A 9 -5.04 36.97 8.14
CA SER A 9 -5.62 35.80 7.51
C SER A 9 -4.58 34.69 7.27
N ARG A 10 -4.91 33.46 7.64
CA ARG A 10 -4.13 32.26 7.31
C ARG A 10 -4.38 31.87 5.86
N GLN A 11 -3.85 32.66 4.92
CA GLN A 11 -3.84 32.27 3.52
C GLN A 11 -2.89 31.07 3.34
N GLY A 12 -3.47 29.91 3.04
CA GLY A 12 -2.73 28.67 2.79
C GLY A 12 -1.81 28.82 1.58
N ARG A 13 -0.50 28.72 1.80
CA ARG A 13 0.50 28.61 0.73
C ARG A 13 0.16 27.42 -0.16
N LYS A 14 -0.11 27.67 -1.45
CA LYS A 14 -0.21 26.61 -2.46
C LYS A 14 1.17 26.00 -2.64
N ARG A 15 1.27 24.67 -2.51
CA ARG A 15 2.50 23.93 -2.79
C ARG A 15 2.61 23.74 -4.30
N GLU A 16 3.70 24.22 -4.88
CA GLU A 16 4.12 23.94 -6.24
C GLU A 16 4.22 22.42 -6.47
N ARG A 17 3.92 21.98 -7.70
CA ARG A 17 3.95 20.58 -8.13
C ARG A 17 5.40 20.10 -8.17
N SER A 18 5.76 19.06 -7.42
CA SER A 18 7.11 18.51 -7.45
C SER A 18 7.40 17.84 -8.81
N PRO A 19 8.63 17.96 -9.35
CA PRO A 19 8.99 17.34 -10.61
C PRO A 19 8.97 15.81 -10.50
N GLU A 20 8.66 15.18 -11.63
CA GLU A 20 8.49 13.73 -11.76
C GLU A 20 9.81 13.03 -11.49
N ASN A 21 9.80 12.11 -10.53
CA ASN A 21 11.00 11.42 -10.08
C ASN A 21 11.26 10.26 -11.05
N GLU A 22 12.07 10.50 -12.09
CA GLU A 22 12.57 9.46 -12.99
C GLU A 22 13.42 8.46 -12.20
N MET A 23 13.02 7.19 -12.27
CA MET A 23 13.63 6.09 -11.54
C MET A 23 14.95 5.68 -12.21
N ASN A 24 16.06 6.36 -11.88
CA ASN A 24 17.39 5.84 -12.17
C ASN A 24 17.93 4.99 -11.01
N ILE A 25 18.26 3.76 -11.37
CA ILE A 25 18.83 2.70 -10.54
C ILE A 25 20.34 2.93 -10.44
N ASP A 26 20.82 2.85 -9.20
CA ASP A 26 22.21 2.64 -8.76
C ASP A 26 23.19 3.81 -8.94
N GLU A 27 23.54 4.49 -7.83
CA GLU A 27 24.93 4.79 -7.45
C GLU A 27 24.96 5.50 -6.09
N THR A 28 25.88 5.03 -5.25
CA THR A 28 26.20 5.56 -3.92
C THR A 28 26.63 7.02 -3.97
N ASP A 29 25.94 7.91 -3.23
CA ASP A 29 26.63 9.11 -2.75
C ASP A 29 26.06 9.71 -1.44
N ASN A 30 26.97 9.99 -0.51
CA ASN A 30 26.72 10.03 0.93
C ASN A 30 26.36 11.43 1.48
N ASN A 31 25.88 12.37 0.65
CA ASN A 31 25.80 13.79 1.05
C ASN A 31 24.40 14.44 1.05
N THR A 32 23.35 13.78 0.54
CA THR A 32 21.96 14.33 0.62
C THR A 32 21.24 14.04 1.95
N ASN A 33 21.95 13.41 2.88
CA ASN A 33 21.36 12.71 4.02
C ASN A 33 21.18 13.54 5.29
N LYS A 34 21.83 14.70 5.46
CA LYS A 34 21.75 15.47 6.72
C LYS A 34 20.34 16.05 6.99
N MET A 35 19.69 16.63 5.98
CA MET A 35 18.34 17.20 6.16
C MET A 35 17.23 16.15 6.20
N LYS A 36 17.38 15.03 5.47
CA LYS A 36 16.42 13.92 5.51
C LYS A 36 16.45 13.21 6.88
N LYS A 37 17.63 12.99 7.46
CA LYS A 37 17.80 12.37 8.79
C LYS A 37 17.11 13.15 9.91
N GLN A 38 17.10 14.49 9.86
CA GLN A 38 16.42 15.32 10.87
C GLN A 38 14.88 15.25 10.82
N ARG A 39 14.29 15.00 9.64
CA ARG A 39 12.81 14.88 9.50
C ARG A 39 12.32 13.48 9.85
N LEU A 40 13.15 12.47 9.65
CA LEU A 40 12.88 11.06 10.00
C LEU A 40 12.99 10.80 11.51
N SER A 41 13.89 11.47 12.24
CA SER A 41 14.03 11.27 13.69
C SER A 41 12.81 11.69 14.51
N ARG A 42 12.05 12.69 14.03
CA ARG A 42 10.86 13.23 14.71
C ARG A 42 9.61 12.36 14.54
N SER A 43 9.54 11.54 13.49
CA SER A 43 8.44 10.59 13.25
C SER A 43 8.74 9.20 13.79
N LEU A 44 10.02 8.81 13.92
CA LEU A 44 10.42 7.54 14.51
C LEU A 44 10.24 7.46 16.03
N SER A 45 10.31 8.59 16.75
CA SER A 45 10.24 8.60 18.23
C SER A 45 8.87 8.23 18.79
N ARG A 46 7.78 8.40 18.03
CA ARG A 46 6.42 8.05 18.47
C ARG A 46 6.04 6.59 18.26
N PHE A 47 6.85 5.82 17.53
CA PHE A 47 6.57 4.40 17.24
C PHE A 47 7.46 3.41 18.00
N SER A 48 8.44 3.89 18.78
CA SER A 48 9.43 3.02 19.43
C SER A 48 9.03 2.48 20.81
N SER A 49 7.78 2.67 21.27
CA SER A 49 7.34 2.24 22.60
C SER A 49 6.50 0.95 22.60
N ARG A 50 6.34 0.26 21.46
CA ARG A 50 5.66 -1.05 21.39
C ARG A 50 6.64 -2.11 20.85
N SER A 51 7.33 -2.75 21.78
CA SER A 51 8.11 -3.99 21.63
C SER A 51 8.86 -4.14 20.30
N VAL A 52 10.04 -3.53 20.20
CA VAL A 52 11.06 -4.03 19.28
C VAL A 52 11.52 -5.38 19.84
N ARG A 53 10.86 -6.46 19.42
CA ARG A 53 11.39 -7.81 19.64
C ARG A 53 12.71 -7.91 18.86
N PRO A 54 13.82 -8.30 19.49
CA PRO A 54 15.13 -8.35 18.84
C PRO A 54 15.09 -9.32 17.65
N LEU A 55 15.95 -9.07 16.66
CA LEU A 55 16.04 -9.69 15.32
C LEU A 55 16.31 -11.21 15.30
N HIS A 56 16.11 -11.93 16.41
CA HIS A 56 16.25 -13.37 16.54
C HIS A 56 14.98 -13.99 17.16
N ILE A 57 13.81 -13.83 16.53
CA ILE A 57 12.67 -14.71 16.82
C ILE A 57 12.00 -15.02 15.48
N VAL A 58 12.28 -16.21 14.96
CA VAL A 58 11.64 -16.68 13.73
C VAL A 58 10.47 -17.57 14.07
N VAL A 59 9.24 -17.06 13.88
CA VAL A 59 8.02 -17.88 13.82
C VAL A 59 7.06 -17.25 12.80
N PRO A 60 6.90 -17.88 11.63
CA PRO A 60 5.72 -18.73 11.41
C PRO A 60 6.11 -20.23 11.35
N GLY A 61 5.59 -21.00 12.30
CA GLY A 61 5.74 -22.47 12.43
C GLY A 61 7.06 -22.94 13.06
N GLU A 62 6.96 -23.76 14.11
CA GLU A 62 8.08 -24.43 14.81
C GLU A 62 8.66 -25.63 14.03
N GLY A 63 8.27 -25.81 12.76
CA GLY A 63 8.61 -26.98 11.94
C GLY A 63 9.85 -26.86 11.06
N LEU A 64 10.53 -25.71 11.05
CA LEU A 64 11.75 -25.49 10.26
C LEU A 64 12.95 -25.32 11.19
N ARG A 65 13.95 -26.19 11.01
CA ARG A 65 15.11 -26.30 11.90
C ARG A 65 15.99 -25.04 11.90
N ASP A 66 16.38 -24.58 10.71
CA ASP A 66 17.39 -23.52 10.58
C ASP A 66 16.77 -22.17 10.18
N SER A 67 17.40 -21.07 10.59
CA SER A 67 17.00 -19.70 10.24
C SER A 67 17.03 -19.44 8.72
N ALA A 68 18.01 -20.00 8.01
CA ALA A 68 18.11 -19.90 6.56
C ALA A 68 16.91 -20.56 5.84
N GLN A 69 16.44 -21.70 6.34
CA GLN A 69 15.26 -22.38 5.79
C GLN A 69 13.99 -21.54 5.99
N LYS A 70 13.88 -20.88 7.14
CA LYS A 70 12.76 -19.98 7.44
C LYS A 70 12.74 -18.75 6.53
N ILE A 71 13.90 -18.17 6.23
CA ILE A 71 14.01 -17.07 5.25
C ILE A 71 13.59 -17.54 3.85
N LYS A 72 14.01 -18.74 3.43
CA LYS A 72 13.59 -19.34 2.15
C LYS A 72 12.08 -19.57 2.12
N ALA A 73 11.50 -20.11 3.19
CA ALA A 73 10.05 -20.33 3.31
C ALA A 73 9.26 -19.01 3.19
N MET A 74 9.70 -17.95 3.86
CA MET A 74 9.07 -16.62 3.74
C MET A 74 9.14 -16.08 2.30
N LYS A 75 10.26 -16.28 1.59
CA LYS A 75 10.40 -15.88 0.18
C LYS A 75 9.45 -16.69 -0.72
N LEU A 76 9.34 -18.00 -0.50
CA LEU A 76 8.43 -18.88 -1.24
C LEU A 76 6.97 -18.49 -1.01
N ALA A 77 6.57 -18.21 0.23
CA ALA A 77 5.22 -17.75 0.56
C ALA A 77 4.87 -16.44 -0.17
N LYS A 78 5.77 -15.45 -0.15
CA LYS A 78 5.58 -14.19 -0.91
C LYS A 78 5.45 -14.44 -2.42
N ASN A 79 6.23 -15.36 -2.97
CA ASN A 79 6.16 -15.70 -4.39
C ASN A 79 4.84 -16.42 -4.76
N ALA A 80 4.34 -17.31 -3.91
CA ALA A 80 3.09 -18.02 -4.14
C ALA A 80 1.88 -17.08 -4.26
N VAL A 81 1.87 -16.00 -3.48
CA VAL A 81 0.78 -15.01 -3.46
C VAL A 81 0.76 -14.13 -4.74
N LYS A 82 1.87 -14.02 -5.48
CA LYS A 82 1.98 -13.14 -6.66
C LYS A 82 0.91 -13.39 -7.72
N LYS A 83 0.60 -14.65 -8.05
CA LYS A 83 -0.40 -14.98 -9.07
C LYS A 83 -1.79 -14.46 -8.69
N ARG A 84 -2.15 -14.58 -7.41
CA ARG A 84 -3.43 -14.09 -6.87
C ARG A 84 -3.48 -12.56 -6.84
N ASN A 85 -2.38 -11.92 -6.44
CA ASN A 85 -2.29 -10.45 -6.44
C ASN A 85 -2.35 -9.88 -7.87
N LYS A 86 -1.77 -10.58 -8.85
CA LYS A 86 -1.90 -10.22 -10.28
C LYS A 86 -3.36 -10.23 -10.73
N ALA A 87 -4.17 -11.14 -10.21
CA ALA A 87 -5.61 -11.19 -10.45
C ALA A 87 -6.42 -10.25 -9.52
N ALA A 88 -5.76 -9.35 -8.79
CA ALA A 88 -6.36 -8.36 -7.88
C ALA A 88 -7.34 -8.95 -6.83
N ARG A 89 -7.13 -10.20 -6.41
CA ARG A 89 -8.00 -10.80 -5.39
C ARG A 89 -7.68 -10.23 -4.02
N ARG A 90 -8.71 -10.06 -3.18
CA ARG A 90 -8.56 -9.46 -1.84
C ARG A 90 -7.67 -10.30 -0.90
N GLY A 91 -7.68 -11.61 -1.06
CA GLY A 91 -6.94 -12.55 -0.21
C GLY A 91 -7.19 -13.99 -0.61
N GLU A 92 -6.66 -14.94 0.17
CA GLU A 92 -6.81 -16.37 -0.15
C GLU A 92 -8.25 -16.88 -0.07
N ALA A 93 -9.05 -16.29 0.82
CA ALA A 93 -10.45 -16.61 0.99
C ALA A 93 -11.33 -16.16 -0.18
N ASP A 94 -10.87 -15.17 -0.95
CA ASP A 94 -11.57 -14.70 -2.13
C ASP A 94 -11.42 -15.76 -3.25
N ARG A 95 -12.43 -16.62 -3.35
CA ARG A 95 -12.57 -17.69 -4.34
C ARG A 95 -13.85 -17.53 -5.16
N VAL A 96 -14.44 -16.32 -5.19
CA VAL A 96 -15.65 -16.01 -5.95
C VAL A 96 -15.42 -16.24 -7.45
N ILE A 97 -16.38 -16.91 -8.10
CA ILE A 97 -16.43 -17.08 -9.55
C ILE A 97 -17.52 -16.15 -10.06
N VAL A 98 -17.15 -15.18 -10.89
CA VAL A 98 -18.10 -14.20 -11.42
C VAL A 98 -18.77 -14.76 -12.67
N ASN A 99 -20.07 -14.52 -12.81
CA ASN A 99 -20.81 -14.83 -14.01
C ASN A 99 -20.45 -13.85 -15.14
N LEU A 100 -19.46 -14.21 -15.96
CA LEU A 100 -18.99 -13.39 -17.07
C LEU A 100 -20.05 -13.22 -18.17
N LYS A 101 -20.91 -14.22 -18.37
CA LYS A 101 -21.97 -14.23 -19.39
C LYS A 101 -23.34 -14.55 -18.77
N PRO A 102 -23.97 -13.60 -18.05
CA PRO A 102 -25.23 -13.90 -17.38
C PRO A 102 -26.39 -14.02 -18.39
N LYS A 103 -27.22 -15.07 -18.22
CA LYS A 103 -28.31 -15.42 -19.15
C LYS A 103 -29.25 -14.27 -19.49
N HIS A 104 -29.68 -13.50 -18.49
CA HIS A 104 -30.64 -12.40 -18.65
C HIS A 104 -30.09 -11.19 -19.45
N LEU A 105 -28.81 -11.19 -19.83
CA LEU A 105 -28.23 -10.26 -20.81
C LEU A 105 -28.25 -10.83 -22.24
N TYR A 106 -27.99 -12.14 -22.39
CA TYR A 106 -27.68 -12.76 -23.68
C TYR A 106 -28.76 -13.70 -24.22
N SER A 107 -29.83 -13.91 -23.45
CA SER A 107 -30.93 -14.81 -23.81
C SER A 107 -32.21 -14.03 -24.04
N GLY A 108 -32.95 -14.43 -25.08
CA GLY A 108 -34.25 -13.84 -25.43
C GLY A 108 -34.12 -12.59 -26.29
N LYS A 109 -35.25 -12.21 -26.89
CA LYS A 109 -35.39 -10.96 -27.66
C LYS A 109 -36.37 -10.04 -26.94
N ARG A 110 -36.18 -8.73 -27.08
CA ARG A 110 -37.11 -7.74 -26.51
C ARG A 110 -38.31 -7.60 -27.44
N SER A 111 -39.51 -7.89 -26.94
CA SER A 111 -40.77 -7.72 -27.67
C SER A 111 -41.36 -6.33 -27.44
N LYS A 112 -42.42 -5.98 -28.18
CA LYS A 112 -43.25 -4.81 -27.86
C LYS A 112 -43.97 -5.07 -26.51
N GLY A 113 -44.05 -4.07 -25.64
CA GLY A 113 -44.73 -4.17 -24.34
C GLY A 113 -43.78 -4.09 -23.13
N LYS A 114 -44.02 -4.96 -22.13
CA LYS A 114 -43.26 -4.95 -20.87
C LYS A 114 -41.81 -5.32 -21.08
N ASN A 115 -40.94 -4.63 -20.35
CA ASN A 115 -39.49 -4.75 -20.46
C ASN A 115 -38.88 -5.28 -19.17
N GLN A 116 -37.84 -6.10 -19.28
CA GLN A 116 -37.13 -6.71 -18.14
C GLN A 116 -36.28 -5.71 -17.33
N ARG A 117 -35.90 -4.58 -17.94
CA ARG A 117 -35.08 -3.53 -17.35
C ARG A 117 -35.61 -2.17 -17.77
N ARG A 118 -35.43 -1.18 -16.89
CA ARG A 118 -35.88 0.20 -17.05
C ARG A 118 -35.13 0.91 -18.18
#